data_AF-A0A847RMK5-F1
#
_entry.id   AF-A0A847RMK5-F1
#
_cell.length_a   1.000
_cell.length_b   1.000
_cell.length_c   1.000
_cell.angle_alpha   90.00
_cell.angle_beta   90.00
_cell.angle_gamma   90.00
#
_symmetry.space_group_name_H-M   'P 1'
#
loop_
_entity.id
_entity.type
_entity.pdbx_description
1 polymer ?
#
loop_
_entity_poly.entity_id
_entity_poly.type
_entity_poly.pdbx_seq_one_letter_code
_entity_poly.pdbx_strand_id
1 'polypeptide(L)'
;MLLFNILLLLHFGAFAGYLFILASLWKDITAPRNKTGMILGIVILLTGIGLAALKYPAINYYKVVPKLLIFLVIAVLNGLFADKPLTRQAYYWLTGLTLLAALIAVVRV
;
A
#
# COMPACT_ATOMS: atom_id res chain seq x y z
N MET A 1 -20.37 1.75 11.66
CA MET A 1 -19.28 1.37 12.59
C MET A 1 -18.67 0.01 12.25
N LEU A 2 -19.47 -1.07 12.20
CA LEU A 2 -18.95 -2.41 11.85
C LEU A 2 -18.25 -2.46 10.47
N LEU A 3 -18.91 -1.96 9.41
CA LEU A 3 -18.35 -1.95 8.06
C LEU A 3 -17.01 -1.19 7.98
N PHE A 4 -16.93 -0.02 8.62
CA PHE A 4 -15.69 0.77 8.66
C PHE A 4 -14.56 0.01 9.34
N ASN A 5 -14.82 -0.63 10.48
CA ASN A 5 -13.81 -1.40 11.20
C ASN A 5 -13.35 -2.65 10.44
N ILE A 6 -14.28 -3.35 9.77
CA ILE A 6 -13.93 -4.48 8.90
C ILE A 6 -13.06 -4.01 7.74
N LEU A 7 -13.45 -2.92 7.08
CA LEU A 7 -12.68 -2.36 5.96
C LEU A 7 -11.30 -1.88 6.41
N LEU A 8 -11.21 -1.31 7.61
CA LEU A 8 -9.95 -0.87 8.22
C LEU A 8 -9.03 -2.06 8.51
N LEU A 9 -9.57 -3.15 9.06
CA LEU A 9 -8.81 -4.37 9.30
C LEU A 9 -8.32 -5.00 7.99
N LEU A 10 -9.16 -5.05 6.95
CA LEU A 10 -8.77 -5.52 5.62
C LEU A 10 -7.66 -4.66 5.03
N HIS A 11 -7.80 -3.33 5.09
CA HIS A 11 -6.78 -2.40 4.60
C HIS A 11 -5.46 -2.61 5.33
N PHE A 12 -5.49 -2.68 6.66
CA PHE A 12 -4.31 -2.88 7.48
C PHE A 12 -3.66 -4.25 7.23
N GLY A 13 -4.45 -5.32 7.14
CA GLY A 13 -3.96 -6.66 6.85
C GLY A 13 -3.32 -6.77 5.46
N ALA A 14 -3.94 -6.17 4.44
CA ALA A 14 -3.37 -6.10 3.10
C ALA A 14 -2.06 -5.31 3.08
N PHE A 15 -2.01 -4.18 3.80
CA PHE A 15 -0.81 -3.36 3.95
C PHE A 15 0.33 -4.11 4.66
N ALA A 16 0.05 -4.79 5.76
CA ALA A 16 1.01 -5.60 6.49
C ALA A 16 1.52 -6.80 5.66
N GLY A 17 0.61 -7.49 4.97
CA GLY A 17 0.96 -8.57 4.05
C GLY A 17 1.84 -8.08 2.91
N TYR A 18 1.57 -6.89 2.36
CA TYR A 18 2.40 -6.28 1.33
C TYR A 18 3.81 -5.95 1.84
N LEU A 19 3.93 -5.38 3.04
CA LEU A 19 5.22 -5.16 3.70
C LEU A 19 5.98 -6.47 3.93
N PHE A 20 5.30 -7.54 4.33
CA PHE A 20 5.92 -8.85 4.52
C PHE A 20 6.50 -9.40 3.20
N ILE A 21 5.78 -9.25 2.08
CA ILE A 21 6.29 -9.63 0.75
C ILE A 21 7.53 -8.82 0.38
N LEU A 22 7.54 -7.51 0.63
CA LEU A 22 8.72 -6.69 0.38
C LEU A 22 9.89 -7.10 1.29
N ALA A 23 9.63 -7.41 2.56
CA ALA A 23 10.66 -7.85 3.50
C ALA A 23 11.25 -9.23 3.11
N SER A 24 10.43 -10.17 2.62
CA SER A 24 10.90 -11.49 2.19
C SER A 24 11.80 -11.42 0.95
N LEU A 25 11.55 -10.44 0.07
CA LEU A 25 12.37 -10.17 -1.12
C LEU A 25 13.69 -9.44 -0.80
N TRP A 26 13.95 -9.05 0.45
CA TRP A 26 15.17 -8.28 0.80
C TRP A 26 16.47 -9.01 0.42
N LYS A 27 16.51 -10.34 0.57
CA LYS A 27 17.70 -11.15 0.28
C LYS A 27 17.89 -11.38 -1.23
N ASP A 28 16.80 -11.56 -1.96
CA ASP A 28 16.81 -11.75 -3.41
C ASP A 28 15.62 -11.03 -4.05
N ILE A 29 15.88 -9.81 -4.47
CA ILE A 29 14.90 -8.93 -5.11
C ILE A 29 14.58 -9.35 -6.56
N THR A 30 15.41 -10.21 -7.15
CA THR A 30 15.25 -10.73 -8.51
C THR A 30 14.48 -12.04 -8.55
N ALA A 31 14.13 -12.58 -7.38
CA ALA A 31 13.31 -13.77 -7.27
C ALA A 31 12.00 -13.60 -8.07
N PRO A 32 11.54 -14.68 -8.75
CA PRO A 32 10.28 -14.65 -9.50
C PRO A 32 9.14 -14.18 -8.59
N ARG A 33 8.46 -13.10 -8.99
CA ARG A 33 7.25 -12.63 -8.31
C ARG A 33 6.01 -13.28 -8.91
N ASN A 34 5.04 -13.48 -8.04
CA ASN A 34 3.66 -13.70 -8.44
C ASN A 34 2.89 -12.37 -8.44
N LYS A 35 1.68 -12.40 -9.01
CA LYS A 35 0.78 -11.24 -9.09
C LYS A 35 0.25 -10.76 -7.74
N THR A 36 0.58 -11.43 -6.64
CA THR A 36 0.08 -11.16 -5.29
C THR A 36 0.37 -9.73 -4.86
N GLY A 37 1.55 -9.18 -5.14
CA GLY A 37 1.85 -7.81 -4.74
C GLY A 37 1.10 -6.74 -5.56
N MET A 38 0.75 -7.04 -6.81
CA MET A 38 -0.14 -6.18 -7.60
C MET A 38 -1.56 -6.21 -7.02
N ILE A 39 -2.07 -7.41 -6.71
CA ILE A 39 -3.39 -7.59 -6.10
C ILE A 39 -3.46 -6.84 -4.77
N LEU A 40 -2.47 -6.99 -3.89
CA LEU A 40 -2.41 -6.28 -2.62
C LEU A 40 -2.33 -4.76 -2.81
N GLY A 41 -1.53 -4.27 -3.76
CA GLY A 41 -1.47 -2.84 -4.07
C GLY A 41 -2.82 -2.26 -4.48
N ILE A 42 -3.57 -2.97 -5.33
CA ILE A 42 -4.92 -2.58 -5.74
C ILE A 42 -5.90 -2.63 -4.55
N VAL A 43 -5.85 -3.69 -3.75
CA VAL A 43 -6.71 -3.84 -2.56
C VAL A 43 -6.46 -2.71 -1.57
N ILE A 44 -5.21 -2.37 -1.28
CA ILE A 44 -4.84 -1.26 -0.38
C ILE A 44 -5.39 0.06 -0.91
N LEU A 45 -5.25 0.33 -2.22
CA LEU A 45 -5.77 1.55 -2.84
C LEU A 45 -7.30 1.65 -2.72
N LEU A 46 -8.03 0.61 -3.13
CA LEU A 46 -9.49 0.60 -3.12
C LEU A 46 -10.06 0.68 -1.71
N THR A 47 -9.50 -0.08 -0.77
CA THR A 47 -9.92 -0.03 0.64
C THR A 47 -9.58 1.33 1.27
N GLY A 48 -8.46 1.95 0.90
CA GLY A 48 -8.10 3.30 1.33
C GLY A 48 -9.09 4.36 0.85
N ILE A 49 -9.51 4.29 -0.43
CA ILE A 49 -10.56 5.17 -0.99
C ILE A 49 -11.88 4.93 -0.26
N GLY A 50 -12.27 3.68 -0.03
CA GLY A 50 -13.48 3.34 0.71
C GLY A 50 -13.48 3.88 2.15
N LEU A 51 -12.35 3.78 2.86
CA LEU A 51 -12.20 4.35 4.20
C LEU A 51 -12.32 5.87 4.21
N ALA A 52 -11.78 6.55 3.20
CA ALA A 52 -11.93 8.00 3.04
C ALA A 52 -13.39 8.39 2.78
N ALA A 53 -14.07 7.68 1.87
CA ALA A 53 -15.47 7.93 1.54
C ALA A 53 -16.39 7.72 2.76
N LEU A 54 -16.21 6.64 3.52
CA LEU A 54 -17.02 6.33 4.71
C LEU A 54 -16.85 7.32 5.86
N LYS A 55 -15.74 8.07 5.87
CA LYS A 55 -15.44 9.06 6.92
C LYS A 55 -15.72 10.50 6.48
N TYR A 56 -16.14 10.71 5.24
CA TYR A 56 -16.54 12.02 4.71
C TYR A 56 -17.79 12.54 5.46
N PRO A 57 -17.90 13.85 5.78
CA PRO A 57 -16.94 14.93 5.49
C PRO A 57 -15.81 15.08 6.53
N ALA A 58 -15.85 14.33 7.63
CA ALA A 58 -14.89 14.41 8.74
C ALA A 58 -13.53 13.72 8.45
N ILE A 59 -12.94 13.99 7.29
CA ILE A 59 -11.63 13.46 6.88
C ILE A 59 -10.51 14.47 7.05
N ASN A 60 -9.34 14.01 7.49
CA ASN A 60 -8.12 14.82 7.49
C ASN A 60 -7.45 14.71 6.12
N TYR A 61 -7.75 15.65 5.23
CA TYR A 61 -7.23 15.69 3.86
C TYR A 61 -5.70 15.73 3.78
N TYR A 62 -5.04 16.40 4.74
CA TYR A 62 -3.58 16.47 4.82
C TYR A 62 -2.92 15.09 5.03
N LYS A 63 -3.66 14.13 5.59
CA LYS A 63 -3.18 12.74 5.75
C LYS A 63 -3.69 11.82 4.65
N VAL A 64 -4.96 11.97 4.27
CA VAL A 64 -5.61 11.04 3.35
C VAL A 64 -5.09 11.21 1.92
N VAL A 65 -4.99 12.44 1.43
CA VAL A 65 -4.59 12.71 0.04
C VAL A 65 -3.16 12.22 -0.24
N PRO A 66 -2.13 12.54 0.58
CA PRO A 66 -0.78 12.05 0.32
C PRO A 66 -0.68 10.51 0.36
N LYS A 67 -1.38 9.85 1.29
CA LYS A 67 -1.38 8.37 1.37
C LYS A 67 -2.02 7.72 0.15
N LEU A 68 -3.15 8.23 -0.31
CA LEU A 68 -3.82 7.69 -1.49
C LEU A 68 -2.97 7.85 -2.75
N LEU A 69 -2.29 9.00 -2.89
CA LEU A 69 -1.32 9.20 -3.98
C LEU A 69 -0.17 8.19 -3.90
N ILE A 70 0.38 7.94 -2.72
CA ILE A 70 1.43 6.93 -2.53
C ILE A 70 0.92 5.53 -2.89
N PHE A 71 -0.28 5.14 -2.43
CA PHE A 71 -0.86 3.84 -2.76
C PHE A 71 -1.12 3.68 -4.26
N LEU A 72 -1.51 4.75 -4.95
CA LEU A 72 -1.65 4.76 -6.40
C LEU A 72 -0.30 4.50 -7.09
N VAL A 73 0.76 5.19 -6.68
CA VAL A 73 2.12 4.98 -7.23
C VAL A 73 2.59 3.55 -6.98
N ILE A 74 2.38 3.02 -5.77
CA ILE A 74 2.69 1.63 -5.42
C ILE A 74 1.91 0.67 -6.33
N ALA A 75 0.61 0.86 -6.52
CA ALA A 75 -0.20 0.00 -7.37
C ALA A 75 0.29 0.00 -8.83
N VAL A 76 0.61 1.17 -9.38
CA VAL A 76 1.16 1.32 -10.74
C VAL A 76 2.51 0.60 -10.86
N LEU A 77 3.43 0.82 -9.92
CA LEU A 77 4.74 0.15 -9.93
C LEU A 77 4.59 -1.37 -9.83
N ASN A 78 3.70 -1.89 -8.98
CA ASN A 78 3.47 -3.34 -8.93
C ASN A 78 2.84 -3.87 -10.22
N GLY A 79 2.00 -3.10 -10.91
CA GLY A 79 1.46 -3.46 -12.22
C GLY A 79 2.55 -3.56 -13.29
N LEU A 80 3.47 -2.60 -13.33
CA LEU A 80 4.60 -2.60 -14.29
C LEU A 80 5.54 -3.80 -14.11
N PHE A 81 5.69 -4.27 -12.87
CA PHE A 81 6.55 -5.40 -12.48
C PHE A 81 5.74 -6.64 -12.06
N ALA A 82 4.50 -6.80 -12.52
CA ALA A 82 3.61 -7.87 -12.04
C ALA A 82 4.15 -9.28 -12.35
N ASP A 83 4.70 -9.46 -13.55
CA ASP A 83 5.27 -10.72 -14.05
C ASP A 83 6.78 -10.58 -14.33
N LYS A 84 7.42 -9.54 -13.75
CA LYS A 84 8.85 -9.24 -13.97
C LYS A 84 9.58 -9.14 -12.63
N PRO A 85 10.85 -9.56 -12.57
CA PRO A 85 11.67 -9.33 -11.39
C PRO A 85 11.80 -7.81 -11.13
N LEU A 86 11.85 -7.43 -9.86
CA LEU A 86 12.04 -6.03 -9.48
C LEU A 86 13.49 -5.61 -9.78
N THR A 87 13.66 -4.38 -10.25
CA THR A 87 14.97 -3.74 -10.19
C THR A 87 15.27 -3.32 -8.75
N ARG A 88 16.55 -3.18 -8.38
CA ARG A 88 16.96 -2.63 -7.06
C ARG A 88 16.24 -1.32 -6.76
N GLN A 89 16.18 -0.44 -7.76
CA GLN A 89 15.55 0.86 -7.62
C GLN A 89 14.05 0.74 -7.36
N ALA A 90 13.33 -0.10 -8.12
CA ALA A 90 11.90 -0.33 -7.91
C ALA A 90 11.62 -0.92 -6.52
N TYR A 91 12.47 -1.84 -6.05
CA TYR A 91 12.37 -2.39 -4.69
C TYR A 91 12.49 -1.31 -3.61
N TYR A 92 13.52 -0.46 -3.69
CA TYR A 92 13.71 0.62 -2.71
C TYR A 92 12.60 1.67 -2.79
N TRP A 93 12.09 1.99 -3.98
CA TRP A 93 10.93 2.86 -4.13
C TRP A 93 9.69 2.27 -3.47
N LEU A 94 9.36 1.01 -3.77
CA LEU A 94 8.18 0.34 -3.19
C LEU A 94 8.29 0.27 -1.66
N THR A 95 9.44 -0.14 -1.14
CA THR A 95 9.69 -0.22 0.31
C THR A 95 9.62 1.16 0.97
N GLY A 96 10.34 2.15 0.42
CA GLY A 96 10.38 3.50 0.95
C GLY A 96 9.01 4.19 0.93
N LEU A 97 8.27 4.08 -0.17
CA LEU A 97 6.91 4.61 -0.29
C LEU A 97 5.95 3.94 0.69
N THR A 98 6.06 2.63 0.86
CA THR A 98 5.21 1.89 1.82
C THR A 98 5.48 2.35 3.25
N LEU A 99 6.75 2.47 3.65
CA LEU A 99 7.12 2.98 4.97
C LEU A 99 6.71 4.44 5.17
N LEU A 100 6.86 5.29 4.14
CA LEU A 100 6.40 6.67 4.18
C LEU A 100 4.87 6.77 4.39
N ALA A 101 4.08 5.93 3.71
CA ALA A 101 2.64 5.86 3.92
C ALA A 101 2.28 5.47 5.37
N ALA A 102 3.02 4.52 5.96
CA ALA A 102 2.86 4.16 7.37
C ALA A 102 3.21 5.32 8.31
N LEU A 103 4.30 6.05 8.05
CA LEU A 103 4.70 7.21 8.85
C LEU A 103 3.62 8.31 8.81
N ILE A 104 3.08 8.65 7.64
CA ILE A 104 1.99 9.63 7.50
C ILE A 104 0.73 9.16 8.26
N ALA A 105 0.55 7.85 8.45
CA ALA A 105 -0.55 7.32 9.24
C ALA A 105 -0.42 7.56 10.75
N VAL A 106 0.81 7.55 11.27
CA VAL A 106 1.09 7.68 12.69
C VAL A 106 1.32 9.13 13.11
N VAL A 107 1.90 9.96 12.24
CA VAL A 107 2.20 11.36 12.55
C VAL A 107 0.93 12.12 12.97
N ARG A 108 1.01 12.80 14.12
CA ARG A 108 -0.02 13.75 14.54
C ARG A 108 0.11 15.02 13.69
N VAL A 109 -0.95 15.26 12.93
CA VAL A 109 -1.29 16.46 12.16
C VAL A 109 -2.76 16.69 12.41
#